data_AF-I9DNB3-F1
#
_entry.id   AF-I9DNB3-F1
#
_cell.length_a   1.000
_cell.length_b   1.000
_cell.length_c   1.000
_cell.angle_alpha   90.00
_cell.angle_beta   90.00
_cell.angle_gamma   90.00
#
_symmetry.space_group_name_H-M   'P 1'
#
loop_
_entity.id
_entity.type
_entity.pdbx_description
1 polymer ?
#
loop_
_entity_poly.entity_id
_entity_poly.type
_entity_poly.pdbx_seq_one_letter_code
_entity_poly.pdbx_strand_id
1 'polypeptide(L)' 'MLALGVDRALNKSLSFYAAVAMTDNADRANFNVSAGGHGKRLTITPGADPVALSFGTIYKF' A
#
# COMPACT_ATOMS: atom_id res chain seq x y z
N MET A 1 5.34 11.54 -0.60
CA MET A 1 4.84 10.17 -0.33
C MET A 1 5.81 9.47 0.60
N LEU A 2 5.29 8.75 1.59
CA LEU A 2 6.05 7.88 2.49
C LEU A 2 5.41 6.49 2.48
N ALA A 3 6.23 5.44 2.41
CA ALA A 3 5.77 4.07 2.54
C ALA A 3 6.74 3.29 3.45
N LEU A 4 6.18 2.53 4.40
CA LEU A 4 6.92 1.72 5.34
C LEU A 4 6.32 0.32 5.35
N GLY A 5 7.18 -0.69 5.32
CA GLY A 5 6.76 -2.09 5.33
C GLY A 5 7.72 -2.94 6.13
N VAL A 6 7.18 -4.00 6.70
CA VAL A 6 7.92 -5.06 7.35
C VAL A 6 7.50 -6.39 6.72
N ASP A 7 8.47 -7.24 6.45
CA ASP A 7 8.25 -8.62 6.05
C ASP A 7 8.92 -9.56 7.05
N ARG A 8 8.32 -10.74 7.24
CA ARG A 8 8.86 -11.80 8.07
C ARG A 8 8.75 -13.12 7.33
N ALA A 9 9.90 -13.67 6.96
CA ALA A 9 10.01 -15.04 6.47
C ALA A 9 9.69 -16.03 7.60
N LEU A 10 8.70 -16.89 7.39
CA LEU A 10 8.42 -18.03 8.26
C LEU A 10 9.23 -19.26 7.86
N ASN A 11 9.37 -19.47 6.56
CA ASN A 11 10.18 -20.52 5.97
C ASN A 11 10.66 -20.08 4.56
N LYS A 12 11.32 -20.98 3.82
CA LYS A 12 11.84 -20.67 2.47
C LYS A 12 10.72 -20.33 1.46
N SER A 13 9.52 -20.81 1.72
CA SER A 13 8.35 -20.71 0.83
C SER A 13 7.28 -19.75 1.34
N LEU A 14 7.33 -19.27 2.59
CA LEU A 14 6.24 -18.53 3.20
C LEU A 14 6.76 -17.30 3.94
N SER A 15 6.25 -16.13 3.57
CA SER A 15 6.52 -14.85 4.25
C SER A 15 5.22 -14.14 4.57
N PHE A 16 5.13 -13.52 5.75
CA PHE A 16 4.09 -12.55 6.07
C PHE A 16 4.61 -11.13 5.85
N TYR A 17 3.74 -10.21 5.45
CA TYR A 17 4.09 -8.81 5.34
C TYR A 17 2.98 -7.90 5.89
N ALA A 18 3.38 -6.72 6.32
CA ALA A 18 2.52 -5.60 6.62
C ALA A 18 3.17 -4.31 6.10
N ALA A 19 2.37 -3.40 5.56
CA ALA A 19 2.82 -2.16 4.98
C ALA A 19 1.80 -1.04 5.19
N VAL A 20 2.31 0.18 5.33
CA VAL A 20 1.55 1.42 5.38
C VAL A 20 2.13 2.39 4.35
N ALA A 21 1.27 3.09 3.63
CA ALA A 21 1.66 4.13 2.69
C ALA A 21 0.77 5.37 2.90
N MET A 22 1.37 6.54 2.79
CA MET A 22 0.70 7.83 2.97
C MET A 22 1.24 8.84 1.96
N THR A 23 0.37 9.71 1.46
CA THR A 23 0.74 10.81 0.58
C THR A 23 0.01 12.07 1.01
N ASP A 24 0.78 13.15 1.09
CA ASP A 24 0.29 14.51 1.23
C ASP A 24 0.08 15.08 -0.18
N ASN A 25 -1.13 15.53 -0.47
CA ASN A 25 -1.53 16.12 -1.73
C ASN A 25 -1.77 17.62 -1.53
N ALA A 26 -1.02 18.43 -2.26
CA ALA A 26 -1.33 19.86 -2.39
C ALA A 26 -2.75 20.07 -2.95
N ASP A 27 -3.29 21.28 -2.77
CA ASP A 27 -4.59 21.65 -3.32
C ASP A 27 -4.68 21.30 -4.82
N ARG A 28 -5.72 20.52 -5.19
CA ARG A 28 -5.98 19.99 -6.54
C ARG A 28 -5.05 18.84 -7.01
N ALA A 29 -4.10 18.38 -6.21
CA ALA A 29 -3.32 17.17 -6.49
C ALA A 29 -4.12 15.91 -6.16
N ASN A 30 -3.98 14.84 -6.95
CA ASN A 30 -4.73 13.59 -6.79
C ASN A 30 -3.80 12.36 -6.78
N PHE A 31 -2.59 12.49 -6.21
CA PHE A 31 -1.66 11.38 -6.10
C PHE A 31 -2.23 10.29 -5.20
N ASN A 32 -1.93 9.04 -5.57
CA ASN A 32 -2.46 7.85 -4.92
C ASN A 32 -1.34 7.08 -4.22
N VAL A 33 -1.67 6.45 -3.09
CA VAL A 33 -0.78 5.58 -2.31
C VAL A 33 -0.80 4.13 -2.75
N SER A 34 -1.73 3.76 -3.64
CA SER A 34 -1.83 2.42 -4.22
C SER A 34 -2.00 2.51 -5.72
N ALA A 35 -1.21 1.72 -6.46
CA ALA A 35 -1.38 1.54 -7.89
C ALA A 35 -2.56 0.60 -8.24
N GLY A 36 -3.29 0.12 -7.23
CA GLY A 36 -4.37 -0.86 -7.36
C GLY A 36 -4.07 -2.17 -6.61
N GLY A 37 -5.03 -3.07 -6.65
CA GLY A 37 -4.93 -4.43 -6.12
C GLY A 37 -5.93 -5.34 -6.84
N HIS A 38 -6.17 -6.53 -6.30
CA HIS A 38 -7.07 -7.53 -6.89
C HIS A 38 -8.50 -6.95 -7.11
N GLY A 39 -8.73 -6.38 -8.31
CA GLY A 39 -9.98 -5.75 -8.72
C GLY A 39 -10.33 -4.41 -8.05
N LYS A 40 -9.40 -3.77 -7.31
CA LYS A 40 -9.69 -2.52 -6.56
C LYS A 40 -8.79 -1.38 -7.01
N ARG A 41 -9.41 -0.24 -7.36
CA ARG A 41 -8.73 1.04 -7.63
C ARG A 41 -9.27 2.09 -6.67
N LEU A 42 -8.38 2.77 -5.97
CA LEU A 42 -8.74 3.86 -5.07
C LEU A 42 -8.91 5.14 -5.92
N THR A 43 -10.05 5.82 -5.80
CA THR A 43 -10.27 7.13 -6.45
C THR A 43 -9.99 8.21 -5.42
N ILE A 44 -9.01 9.08 -5.69
CA ILE A 44 -8.58 10.14 -4.77
C ILE A 44 -9.29 11.44 -5.14
N THR A 45 -10.00 12.03 -4.18
CA THR A 45 -10.52 13.40 -4.32
C THR A 45 -9.34 14.37 -4.36
N PRO A 46 -9.27 15.32 -5.31
CA PRO A 46 -8.17 16.28 -5.37
C PRO A 46 -8.00 17.06 -4.06
N GLY A 47 -6.76 17.15 -3.56
CA GLY A 47 -6.41 17.77 -2.27
C GLY A 47 -6.65 16.88 -1.04
N ALA A 48 -7.11 15.64 -1.20
CA ALA A 48 -7.21 14.70 -0.10
C ALA A 48 -5.89 13.96 0.10
N ASP A 49 -5.54 13.70 1.37
CA ASP A 49 -4.32 12.97 1.75
C ASP A 49 -4.63 11.47 2.00
N PRO A 50 -4.42 10.59 1.01
CA PRO A 50 -4.75 9.19 1.19
C PRO A 50 -3.73 8.46 2.07
N VAL A 51 -4.25 7.53 2.87
CA VAL A 51 -3.47 6.55 3.64
C VAL A 51 -3.96 5.15 3.29
N ALA A 52 -3.04 4.23 3.05
CA ALA A 52 -3.32 2.83 2.76
C ALA A 52 -2.57 1.90 3.72
N LEU A 53 -3.26 0.84 4.13
CA LEU A 53 -2.72 -0.26 4.91
C LEU A 53 -2.85 -1.54 4.09
N SER A 54 -1.79 -2.34 4.07
CA SER A 54 -1.77 -3.64 3.40
C SER A 54 -1.10 -4.66 4.29
N PHE A 55 -1.66 -5.85 4.36
CA PHE A 55 -1.03 -6.99 5.01
C PHE A 55 -1.40 -8.25 4.26
N GLY A 56 -0.56 -9.26 4.34
CA GLY A 56 -0.82 -10.50 3.63
C GLY A 56 0.30 -11.50 3.76
N THR A 57 0.21 -12.53 2.93
CA THR A 57 1.13 -13.65 2.92
C THR A 57 1.61 -13.89 1.50
N ILE A 58 2.90 -14.15 1.36
CA ILE A 58 3.55 -14.49 0.10
C ILE A 58 3.94 -15.96 0.21
N TYR A 59 3.38 -16.78 -0.68
CA TYR A 59 3.78 -18.18 -0.84
C TYR A 59 4.56 -18.35 -2.14
N LYS A 60 5.75 -18.97 -2.05
CA LYS A 60 6.65 -19.27 -3.16
C LYS A 60 6.58 -20.77 -3.44
N PHE A 61 6.07 -21.12 -4.62
CA PHE A 61 5.99 -22.48 -5.16
C PHE A 61 7.23 -22.83 -5.97
#